data_AF-A0A3A3HLU7-F1
#
_entry.id   AF-A0A3A3HLU7-F1
#
_cell.length_a   1.000
_cell.length_b   1.000
_cell.length_c   1.000
_cell.angle_alpha   90.00
_cell.angle_beta   90.00
_cell.angle_gamma   90.00
#
_symmetry.space_group_name_H-M   'P 1'
#
loop_
_entity.id
_entity.type
_entity.pdbx_description
1 polymer ?
#
loop_
_entity_poly.entity_id
_entity_poly.type
_entity_poly.pdbx_seq_one_letter_code
_entity_poly.pdbx_strand_id
1 'polypeptide(L)' 'MKQRFELVLEPTDLWTVWDNELDEPVVFADRLLAGLSKSEAEAARQILLEVKKNRKKEKPADAA' A
#
# COMPACT_ATOMS: atom_id res chain seq x y z
N MET A 1 3.57 11.65 11.51
CA MET A 1 3.55 11.31 10.06
C MET A 1 2.65 10.09 9.89
N LYS A 2 1.49 10.22 9.23
CA LYS A 2 0.63 9.06 8.95
C LYS A 2 1.31 8.20 7.87
N GLN A 3 1.35 6.89 8.06
CA GLN A 3 1.81 5.96 7.02
C GLN A 3 0.77 5.98 5.90
N ARG A 4 1.21 6.09 4.63
CA ARG A 4 0.27 6.07 3.49
C ARG A 4 -0.50 4.77 3.45
N PHE A 5 0.21 3.64 3.55
CA PHE A 5 -0.40 2.32 3.53
C PHE A 5 -0.56 1.79 4.94
N GLU A 6 -1.79 1.44 5.30
CA GLU A 6 -2.18 0.91 6.60
C GLU A 6 -2.81 -0.47 6.44
N LEU A 7 -2.73 -1.29 7.49
CA LEU A 7 -3.36 -2.60 7.53
C LEU A 7 -4.61 -2.51 8.39
N VAL A 8 -5.77 -2.76 7.79
CA VAL A 8 -7.07 -2.71 8.45
C VAL A 8 -7.57 -4.14 8.60
N LEU A 9 -7.93 -4.53 9.83
CA LEU A 9 -8.56 -5.82 10.11
C LEU A 9 -10.07 -5.71 9.85
N GLU A 10 -10.57 -6.58 8.98
CA GLU A 10 -11.98 -6.67 8.63
C GLU A 10 -12.75 -7.59 9.60
N PRO A 11 -14.08 -7.46 9.70
CA PRO A 11 -14.91 -8.35 10.54
C PRO A 11 -14.83 -9.84 10.18
N THR A 12 -14.31 -10.17 8.99
CA THR A 12 -14.08 -11.53 8.50
C THR A 12 -12.78 -12.17 9.05
N ASP A 13 -12.08 -11.48 9.95
CA ASP A 13 -10.75 -11.86 10.47
C ASP A 13 -9.66 -11.88 9.38
N LEU A 14 -9.92 -11.17 8.28
CA LEU A 14 -9.00 -10.94 7.18
C LEU A 14 -8.52 -9.50 7.17
N TRP A 15 -7.46 -9.24 6.41
CA TRP A 15 -6.77 -7.96 6.37
C TRP A 15 -6.92 -7.31 5.00
N THR A 16 -7.09 -5.99 5.03
CA THR A 16 -7.11 -5.13 3.86
C THR A 16 -6.01 -4.09 3.95
N VAL A 17 -5.32 -3.84 2.84
CA VAL A 17 -4.35 -2.74 2.74
C VAL A 17 -5.09 -1.47 2.35
N TRP A 18 -5.11 -0.47 3.22
CA TRP A 18 -5.78 0.82 3.02
C TRP A 18 -4.79 1.90 2.58
N ASP A 19 -5.13 2.69 1.56
CA ASP A 19 -4.39 3.89 1.18
C ASP A 19 -5.00 5.11 1.88
N ASN A 20 -4.33 5.59 2.94
CA ASN A 20 -4.73 6.80 3.66
C ASN A 20 -4.63 8.09 2.83
N GLU A 21 -3.89 8.12 1.72
CA GLU A 21 -3.83 9.32 0.85
C GLU A 21 -5.04 9.39 -0.09
N LEU A 22 -5.57 8.24 -0.53
CA LEU A 22 -6.71 8.13 -1.43
C LEU A 22 -8.03 7.82 -0.70
N ASP A 23 -7.92 7.46 0.59
CA ASP A 23 -9.00 7.03 1.46
C ASP A 23 -9.82 5.86 0.87
N GLU A 24 -9.12 4.91 0.28
CA GLU A 24 -9.70 3.74 -0.37
C GLU A 24 -8.82 2.49 -0.16
N PRO A 25 -9.37 1.27 -0.32
CA PRO A 25 -8.56 0.06 -0.33
C PRO A 25 -7.60 0.04 -1.52
N VAL A 26 -6.37 -0.42 -1.31
CA VAL A 26 -5.37 -0.44 -2.37
C VAL A 26 -5.75 -1.43 -3.47
N VAL A 27 -5.75 -0.95 -4.71
CA VAL A 27 -5.77 -1.79 -5.91
C VAL A 27 -4.35 -1.87 -6.49
N PHE A 28 -3.85 -3.09 -6.67
CA PHE A 28 -2.55 -3.34 -7.28
C PHE A 28 -2.70 -4.34 -8.43
N ALA A 29 -2.21 -3.97 -9.63
CA ALA A 29 -2.35 -4.77 -10.84
C ALA A 29 -3.80 -5.26 -11.07
N ASP A 30 -4.75 -4.34 -11.00
CA ASP A 30 -6.19 -4.58 -11.14
C ASP A 30 -6.81 -5.53 -10.10
N ARG A 31 -6.07 -5.83 -9.02
CA ARG A 31 -6.55 -6.66 -7.92
C ARG A 31 -6.65 -5.86 -6.63
N LEU A 32 -7.79 -5.96 -5.98
CA LEU A 32 -8.02 -5.40 -4.65
C LEU A 32 -7.18 -6.17 -3.61
N LEU A 33 -6.40 -5.45 -2.80
CA LEU A 33 -5.61 -6.01 -1.71
C LEU A 33 -6.45 -6.12 -0.44
N ALA A 34 -7.54 -6.89 -0.53
CA ALA A 34 -8.49 -7.17 0.53
C ALA A 34 -8.65 -8.68 0.76
N GLY A 35 -9.17 -9.07 1.93
CA GLY A 35 -9.37 -10.48 2.26
C GLY A 35 -8.06 -11.27 2.42
N LEU A 36 -6.97 -10.61 2.80
CA LEU A 36 -5.64 -11.20 2.95
C LEU A 36 -5.44 -11.78 4.35
N SER A 37 -4.58 -12.78 4.49
CA SER A 37 -4.03 -13.10 5.82
C SER A 37 -3.13 -11.95 6.31
N LYS A 38 -2.86 -11.93 7.62
CA LYS A 38 -1.98 -10.92 8.22
C LYS A 38 -0.61 -10.86 7.53
N SER A 39 0.01 -12.01 7.29
CA SER A 39 1.32 -12.11 6.66
C SER A 39 1.30 -11.62 5.21
N GLU A 40 0.24 -11.92 4.45
CA GLU A 40 0.08 -11.43 3.08
C GLU A 40 -0.11 -9.92 3.05
N ALA A 41 -0.91 -9.37 3.95
CA ALA A 41 -1.14 -7.93 4.05
C ALA A 41 0.15 -7.18 4.43
N GLU A 42 0.92 -7.70 5.38
CA GLU A 42 2.24 -7.17 5.74
C GLU A 42 3.21 -7.18 4.55
N ALA A 43 3.28 -8.29 3.82
CA ALA A 43 4.14 -8.42 2.64
C ALA A 43 3.72 -7.44 1.53
N ALA A 44 2.43 -7.35 1.23
CA ALA A 44 1.89 -6.44 0.23
C ALA A 44 2.20 -4.98 0.59
N ARG A 45 2.00 -4.60 1.86
CA ARG A 45 2.36 -3.26 2.36
C ARG A 45 3.86 -2.96 2.21
N GLN A 46 4.74 -3.91 2.51
CA GLN A 46 6.18 -3.72 2.31
C GLN A 46 6.54 -3.47 0.83
N ILE A 47 5.96 -4.25 -0.08
CA ILE A 47 6.17 -4.07 -1.52
C ILE A 47 5.72 -2.68 -1.96
N LEU A 48 4.54 -2.22 -1.54
CA LEU A 48 4.02 -0.88 -1.87
C LEU A 48 4.94 0.24 -1.37
N LEU A 49 5.49 0.08 -0.16
CA LEU A 49 6.46 1.04 0.40
C LEU A 49 7.76 1.07 -0.41
N GLU A 50 8.30 -0.08 -0.81
CA GLU A 50 9.52 -0.14 -1.63
C GLU A 50 9.28 0.37 -3.05
N VAL A 51 8.14 0.09 -3.68
CA VAL A 51 7.75 0.66 -4.98
C VAL A 51 7.69 2.19 -4.90
N LYS A 52 7.07 2.75 -3.84
CA LYS A 52 7.04 4.21 -3.61
C LYS A 52 8.44 4.79 -3.43
N LYS A 53 9.32 4.09 -2.72
CA LYS A 53 10.71 4.51 -2.48
C LYS A 53 11.54 4.51 -3.76
N ASN A 54 11.37 3.52 -4.63
CA ASN A 54 12.04 3.48 -5.92
C ASN A 54 11.54 4.60 -6.85
N ARG A 55 10.21 4.82 -6.93
CA ARG A 55 9.65 5.95 -7.71
C ARG A 55 10.15 7.33 -7.24
N LYS A 56 10.44 7.50 -5.95
CA LYS A 56 11.03 8.75 -5.44
C LYS A 56 12.49 8.95 -5.86
N LYS A 57 13.25 7.88 -6.10
CA LYS A 57 14.64 7.96 -6.56
C LYS A 57 14.76 8.27 -8.06
N GLU A 58 13.74 7.94 -8.84
CA GLU A 58 13.71 8.12 -10.29
C GLU A 58 13.15 9.47 -10.76
N LYS A 59 12.90 10.43 -9.87
CA LYS A 59 12.78 11.84 -10.27
C LYS A 59 14.18 12.48 -10.20
N PRO A 60 14.97 12.50 -11.28
CA PRO A 60 16.05 13.47 -11.37
C PRO A 60 15.42 14.86 -11.39
N ALA A 61 16.06 15.77 -10.68
CA ALA A 61 15.87 17.19 -10.84
C ALA A 61 16.20 17.55 -12.30
N ASP A 62 15.17 17.66 -13.13
CA ASP A 62 15.21 18.47 -14.33
C ASP A 62 14.10 19.50 -14.19
N ALA A 63 14.48 20.63 -13.61
CA ALA A 63 13.71 21.85 -13.59
C ALA A 63 14.70 23.01 -13.50
N ALA A 64 15.11 23.44 -14.69
CA ALA A 64 15.45 24.81 -15.11
C ALA A 64 16.61 25.55 -14.43
#